data_AF-A0AAV6BXR2-F1
#
_entry.id   AF-A0AAV6BXR2-F1
#
_cell.length_a   1.000
_cell.length_b   1.000
_cell.length_c   1.000
_cell.angle_alpha   90.00
_cell.angle_beta   90.00
_cell.angle_gamma   90.00
#
_symmetry.space_group_name_H-M   'P 1'
#
loop_
_entity.id
_entity.type
_entity.pdbx_description
1 polymer ?
#
loop_
_entity_poly.entity_id
_entity_poly.type
_entity_poly.pdbx_seq_one_letter_code
_entity_poly.pdbx_strand_id
1 'polypeptide(L)' 'MPVRPLPPDPNLDHLKYQAKDLLRAHAARDMGAAQRLREFHPRFAKATDAEILDAKLRLSDAQLAIA' A
#
# COMPACT_ATOMS: atom_id res chain seq x y z
N MET A 1 1.59 -21.53 32.02
CA MET A 1 1.32 -21.14 30.62
C MET A 1 1.82 -19.71 30.44
N PRO A 2 2.89 -19.42 29.68
CA PRO A 2 3.35 -18.06 29.51
C PRO A 2 2.45 -17.35 28.49
N VAL A 3 1.66 -16.37 28.96
CA VAL A 3 0.90 -15.48 28.10
C VAL A 3 1.89 -14.62 27.33
N ARG A 4 1.94 -14.81 26.01
CA ARG A 4 2.80 -14.03 25.13
C ARG A 4 2.13 -12.66 24.99
N PRO A 5 2.70 -11.57 25.54
CA PRO A 5 2.06 -10.26 25.47
C PRO A 5 2.02 -9.84 24.00
N LEU A 6 0.82 -9.54 23.51
CA LEU A 6 0.63 -8.90 22.21
C LEU A 6 1.42 -7.59 22.22
N PRO A 7 2.28 -7.33 21.21
CA PRO A 7 3.00 -6.06 21.13
C PRO A 7 1.99 -4.90 21.13
N PRO A 8 2.15 -3.88 21.99
CA PRO A 8 1.14 -2.85 22.23
C PRO A 8 0.97 -1.81 21.10
N ASP A 9 1.66 -1.93 19.98
CA ASP A 9 1.59 -0.92 18.93
C ASP A 9 1.40 -1.60 17.57
N PRO A 10 0.19 -1.59 16.98
CA PRO A 10 0.09 -1.84 15.56
C PRO A 10 0.97 -0.79 14.90
N ASN A 11 1.88 -1.25 14.07
CA ASN A 11 3.07 -0.52 13.65
C ASN A 11 2.71 0.62 12.67
N LEU A 12 1.95 1.62 13.13
CA LEU A 12 1.37 2.72 12.36
C LEU A 12 2.47 3.52 11.66
N ASP A 13 3.64 3.63 12.28
CA ASP A 13 4.83 4.20 11.68
C ASP A 13 5.34 3.34 10.52
N HIS A 14 5.48 2.02 10.68
CA HIS A 14 5.83 1.14 9.56
C HIS A 14 4.77 1.18 8.45
N LEU A 15 3.48 1.22 8.77
CA LEU A 15 2.41 1.35 7.78
C LEU A 15 2.51 2.68 7.01
N LYS A 16 2.84 3.78 7.70
CA LYS A 16 3.14 5.08 7.06
C LYS A 16 4.36 5.00 6.16
N TYR A 17 5.44 4.33 6.58
CA TYR A 17 6.64 4.18 5.77
C TYR A 17 6.36 3.34 4.53
N GLN A 18 5.66 2.21 4.68
CA GLN A 18 5.26 1.36 3.55
C GLN A 18 4.35 2.11 2.58
N ALA A 19 3.39 2.91 3.08
CA ALA A 19 2.52 3.71 2.22
C ALA A 19 3.31 4.76 1.43
N LYS A 20 4.27 5.43 2.06
CA LYS A 20 5.15 6.39 1.38
C LYS A 20 6.07 5.72 0.37
N ASP A 21 6.60 4.54 0.69
CA ASP A 21 7.46 3.75 -0.20
C ASP A 21 6.68 3.33 -1.44
N LEU A 22 5.46 2.81 -1.25
CA LEU A 22 4.55 2.44 -2.33
C LEU A 22 4.20 3.65 -3.22
N LEU A 23 3.98 4.83 -2.62
CA LEU A 23 3.74 6.08 -3.35
C LEU A 23 4.93 6.50 -4.20
N ARG A 24 6.16 6.34 -3.67
CA ARG A 24 7.38 6.62 -4.43
C ARG A 24 7.59 5.62 -5.57
N ALA A 25 7.37 4.34 -5.32
CA ALA A 25 7.47 3.29 -6.34
C ALA A 25 6.44 3.51 -7.46
N HIS A 26 5.20 3.89 -7.12
CA HIS A 26 4.18 4.28 -8.09
C HIS A 26 4.60 5.52 -8.90
N ALA A 27 5.14 6.55 -8.25
CA ALA A 27 5.65 7.74 -8.94
C ALA A 27 6.85 7.43 -9.86
N ALA A 28 7.63 6.40 -9.55
CA ALA A 28 8.70 5.88 -10.39
C ALA A 28 8.20 4.98 -11.54
N ARG A 29 6.88 4.77 -11.65
CA ARG A 29 6.23 3.83 -12.58
C ARG A 29 6.69 2.38 -12.41
N ASP A 30 6.93 1.97 -11.16
CA ASP A 30 7.29 0.60 -10.81
C ASP A 30 6.08 -0.34 -10.96
N MET A 31 6.24 -1.40 -11.76
CA MET A 31 5.19 -2.39 -12.00
C MET A 31 4.79 -3.16 -10.72
N GLY A 32 5.72 -3.38 -9.79
CA GLY A 32 5.45 -4.02 -8.51
C GLY A 32 4.55 -3.17 -7.61
N ALA A 33 4.65 -1.84 -7.69
CA ALA A 33 3.73 -0.96 -6.99
C ALA A 33 2.31 -1.04 -7.57
N ALA A 34 2.19 -1.05 -8.90
CA ALA A 34 0.90 -1.20 -9.58
C ALA A 34 0.22 -2.52 -9.24
N GLN A 35 0.99 -3.62 -9.22
CA GLN A 35 0.48 -4.94 -8.90
C GLN A 35 -0.02 -5.03 -7.45
N ARG A 36 0.74 -4.50 -6.47
CA ARG A 36 0.26 -4.41 -5.08
C ARG A 36 -1.01 -3.58 -4.96
N LEU A 37 -1.07 -2.42 -5.62
CA LEU A 37 -2.28 -1.59 -5.62
C LEU A 37 -3.47 -2.35 -6.19
N ARG A 38 -3.26 -3.12 -7.25
CA ARG A 38 -4.32 -3.92 -7.85
C ARG A 38 -4.82 -5.02 -6.90
N GLU A 39 -3.92 -5.68 -6.19
CA GLU A 39 -4.25 -6.78 -5.28
C GLU A 39 -4.94 -6.30 -4.00
N PHE A 40 -4.48 -5.19 -3.43
CA PHE A 40 -4.93 -4.74 -2.10
C PHE A 40 -5.91 -3.56 -2.15
N HIS A 41 -6.00 -2.82 -3.26
CA HIS A 41 -6.88 -1.65 -3.35
C HIS A 41 -8.15 -1.97 -4.15
N PRO A 42 -9.34 -1.95 -3.54
CA PRO A 42 -10.59 -2.35 -4.21
C PRO A 42 -10.95 -1.46 -5.40
N ARG A 43 -10.50 -0.20 -5.39
CA ARG A 43 -10.71 0.74 -6.50
C ARG A 43 -9.84 0.44 -7.72
N PHE A 44 -8.69 -0.21 -7.51
CA PHE A 44 -7.75 -0.60 -8.56
C PHE A 44 -7.83 -2.09 -8.92
N ALA A 45 -8.60 -2.89 -8.18
CA ALA A 45 -8.78 -4.32 -8.45
C ALA A 45 -9.24 -4.63 -9.89
N LYS A 46 -10.00 -3.71 -10.51
CA LYS A 46 -10.45 -3.81 -11.91
C LYS A 46 -9.63 -2.99 -12.90
N ALA A 47 -8.68 -2.20 -12.42
CA ALA A 47 -7.80 -1.39 -13.26
C ALA A 47 -6.61 -2.21 -13.75
N THR A 48 -6.12 -1.88 -14.94
CA THR A 48 -4.85 -2.42 -15.46
C THR A 48 -3.66 -1.70 -14.83
N ASP A 49 -2.50 -2.35 -14.86
CA ASP A 49 -1.28 -1.82 -14.26
C ASP A 49 -0.91 -0.45 -14.88
N ALA A 50 -1.12 -0.30 -16.18
CA ALA A 50 -0.98 0.97 -16.89
C ALA A 50 -1.96 2.05 -16.39
N GLU A 51 -3.25 1.72 -16.21
CA GLU A 51 -4.24 2.65 -15.65
C GLU A 51 -3.92 3.03 -14.21
N ILE A 52 -3.40 2.09 -13.42
CA ILE A 52 -2.96 2.36 -12.05
C ILE A 52 -1.80 3.33 -12.07
N LEU A 53 -0.77 3.09 -12.89
CA LEU A 53 0.41 3.95 -13.01
C LEU A 53 0.11 5.33 -13.60
N ASP A 54 -0.94 5.46 -14.41
CA ASP A 54 -1.40 6.75 -14.93
C ASP A 54 -2.36 7.47 -13.96
N ALA A 55 -3.05 6.71 -13.09
CA ALA A 55 -3.91 7.26 -12.07
C ALA A 55 -3.13 8.02 -10.99
N LYS A 56 -3.73 9.09 -10.48
CA LYS A 56 -3.13 9.91 -9.44
C LYS A 56 -3.28 9.23 -8.08
N LEU A 57 -2.23 8.50 -7.65
CA LEU A 57 -2.19 7.84 -6.34
C LEU A 57 -2.01 8.86 -5.21
N ARG A 58 -2.89 8.85 -4.21
CA ARG A 58 -2.73 9.65 -2.98
C ARG A 58 -2.19 8.79 -1.85
N LEU A 59 -1.64 9.44 -0.83
CA LEU A 59 -1.15 8.77 0.38
C LEU A 59 -2.25 7.93 1.04
N SER A 60 -3.48 8.43 1.06
CA SER A 60 -4.64 7.69 1.59
C SER A 60 -4.94 6.41 0.81
N ASP A 61 -4.84 6.41 -0.53
CA ASP A 61 -5.02 5.20 -1.35
C ASP A 61 -3.89 4.19 -1.07
N ALA A 62 -2.64 4.66 -0.93
CA ALA A 62 -1.51 3.82 -0.56
C ALA A 62 -1.66 3.24 0.86
N GLN A 63 -2.21 4.00 1.81
CA GLN A 63 -2.51 3.51 3.17
C GLN A 63 -3.60 2.44 3.15
N LEU A 64 -4.66 2.63 2.36
CA LEU A 64 -5.73 1.65 2.20
C LEU A 64 -5.27 0.35 1.56
N ALA A 65 -4.24 0.40 0.71
CA ALA A 65 -3.65 -0.79 0.10
C ALA A 65 -2.72 -1.58 1.04
N ILE A 66 -2.43 -1.08 2.25
CA ILE A 66 -1.49 -1.69 3.19
C ILE A 66 -2.16 -2.01 4.54
N ALA A 67 -3.24 -1.31 4.89
CA ALA A 67 -4.06 -1.54 6.08
C ALA A 67 -4.89 -2.81 5.97
#